data_AF-A0A6C0DLX8-F1
#
_entry.id   AF-A0A6C0DLX8-F1
#
_cell.length_a   1.000
_cell.length_b   1.000
_cell.length_c   1.000
_cell.angle_alpha   90.00
_cell.angle_beta   90.00
_cell.angle_gamma   90.00
#
_symmetry.space_group_name_H-M   'P 1'
#
loop_
_entity.id
_entity.type
_entity.pdbx_description
1 polymer ?
#
loop_
_entity_poly.entity_id
_entity_poly.type
_entity_poly.pdbx_seq_one_letter_code
_entity_poly.pdbx_strand_id
1 'polypeptide(L)'
;MNRLLLLVVILIFLLWLNKTETFGFNKPYFMSREETIKYFIDDRDNYVGDLSDLDIIALKSTSKQDYINKIVSDARDFTNEEKKRLIKACAKADKFLYNYTNIPQINSKKIANMDWVLSKTHGKWYEAGYPHTRENIIFITDEVISHPELTRIMIHEKIHVFERLYPEEIEEWMKVNGFQKHSHLKDYPLARSNPDVNGVVYKSKEGCLTLAQFKNKNPSGIDDATYPCGRDWKYEHPYETLAYTIDYDYAGESF
;
A
#
# COMPACT_ATOMS: atom_id res chain seq x y z
N MET A 1 -57.97 9.93 -13.65
CA MET A 1 -56.60 9.42 -13.84
C MET A 1 -55.65 10.53 -13.40
N ASN A 2 -54.95 10.43 -12.24
CA ASN A 2 -53.73 11.23 -11.98
C ASN A 2 -53.12 11.06 -10.58
N ARG A 3 -53.88 10.73 -9.51
CA ARG A 3 -53.25 10.56 -8.17
C ARG A 3 -52.51 9.24 -8.02
N LEU A 4 -53.11 8.14 -8.49
CA LEU A 4 -52.49 6.82 -8.44
C LEU A 4 -51.27 6.75 -9.37
N LEU A 5 -51.37 7.33 -10.57
CA LEU A 5 -50.26 7.37 -11.53
C LEU A 5 -49.10 8.21 -10.99
N LEU A 6 -49.38 9.36 -10.38
CA LEU A 6 -48.34 10.22 -9.77
C LEU A 6 -47.65 9.53 -8.59
N LEU A 7 -48.39 8.79 -7.74
CA LEU A 7 -47.80 8.00 -6.66
C LEU A 7 -46.88 6.90 -7.17
N VAL A 8 -47.27 6.21 -8.25
CA VAL A 8 -46.43 5.18 -8.89
C VAL A 8 -45.16 5.79 -9.47
N VAL A 9 -45.24 6.96 -10.12
CA VAL A 9 -44.06 7.67 -10.65
C VAL A 9 -43.13 8.14 -9.53
N ILE A 10 -43.67 8.69 -8.44
CA ILE A 10 -42.87 9.10 -7.27
C ILE A 10 -42.20 7.88 -6.63
N LEU A 11 -42.91 6.76 -6.50
CA LEU A 11 -42.35 5.53 -5.93
C LEU A 11 -41.22 4.98 -6.80
N ILE A 12 -41.40 4.95 -8.13
CA ILE A 12 -40.37 4.54 -9.08
C ILE A 12 -39.16 5.49 -9.01
N PHE A 13 -39.39 6.80 -8.91
CA PHE A 13 -38.32 7.78 -8.76
C PHE A 13 -37.57 7.63 -7.45
N LEU A 14 -38.25 7.36 -6.34
CA LEU A 14 -37.62 7.07 -5.04
C LEU A 14 -36.86 5.75 -5.04
N LEU A 15 -37.39 4.71 -5.69
CA LEU A 15 -36.69 3.43 -5.89
C LEU A 15 -35.47 3.58 -6.81
N TRP A 16 -35.53 4.50 -7.79
CA TRP A 16 -34.42 4.84 -8.67
C TRP A 16 -33.34 5.67 -7.94
N LEU A 17 -33.74 6.64 -7.10
CA LEU A 17 -32.82 7.38 -6.23
C LEU A 17 -32.14 6.47 -5.19
N ASN A 18 -32.85 5.44 -4.70
CA ASN A 18 -32.29 4.43 -3.80
C ASN A 18 -31.52 3.32 -4.51
N LYS A 19 -31.60 3.23 -5.84
CA LYS A 19 -30.62 2.51 -6.65
C LYS A 19 -29.38 3.39 -6.82
N THR A 20 -28.74 3.75 -5.72
CA THR A 20 -27.28 3.75 -5.76
C THR A 20 -26.92 2.31 -6.05
N GLU A 21 -26.39 2.02 -7.24
CA GLU A 21 -25.69 0.75 -7.46
C GLU A 21 -24.69 0.61 -6.32
N THR A 22 -25.04 -0.21 -5.34
CA THR A 22 -24.06 -0.74 -4.41
C THR A 22 -23.30 -1.72 -5.29
N PHE A 23 -22.27 -1.22 -5.98
CA PHE A 23 -21.23 -2.09 -6.47
C PHE A 23 -20.85 -2.96 -5.27
N GLY A 24 -21.06 -4.27 -5.41
CA GLY A 24 -20.83 -5.24 -4.35
C GLY A 24 -19.33 -5.43 -4.16
N PHE A 25 -18.64 -4.40 -3.70
CA PHE A 25 -17.24 -4.46 -3.34
C PHE A 25 -17.10 -5.17 -1.99
N ASN A 26 -16.02 -5.93 -1.83
CA ASN A 26 -15.77 -6.69 -0.63
C ASN A 26 -15.63 -5.74 0.55
N LYS A 27 -16.42 -5.99 1.60
CA LYS A 27 -16.34 -5.22 2.83
C LYS A 27 -14.95 -5.45 3.45
N PRO A 28 -14.20 -4.39 3.82
CA PRO A 28 -12.90 -4.57 4.44
C PRO A 28 -12.96 -5.40 5.71
N TYR A 29 -12.01 -6.33 5.83
CA TYR A 29 -11.67 -6.97 7.08
C TYR A 29 -10.78 -6.04 7.89
N PHE A 30 -11.18 -5.78 9.13
CA PHE A 30 -10.42 -4.95 10.07
C PHE A 30 -9.86 -5.86 11.14
N MET A 31 -8.55 -6.08 11.14
CA MET A 31 -7.88 -6.87 12.16
C MET A 31 -8.07 -6.23 13.54
N SER A 32 -8.21 -7.07 14.57
CA SER A 32 -8.13 -6.63 15.95
C SER A 32 -6.68 -6.30 16.32
N ARG A 33 -6.53 -5.59 17.44
CA ARG A 33 -5.23 -5.36 18.07
C ARG A 33 -4.50 -6.68 18.36
N GLU A 34 -5.19 -7.69 18.88
CA GLU A 34 -4.59 -9.00 19.18
C GLU A 34 -4.11 -9.72 17.92
N GLU A 35 -4.87 -9.69 16.83
CA GLU A 35 -4.44 -10.26 15.55
C GLU A 35 -3.20 -9.56 15.00
N THR A 36 -3.17 -8.22 15.13
CA THR A 36 -2.02 -7.40 14.73
C THR A 36 -0.78 -7.72 15.56
N ILE A 37 -0.92 -7.81 16.89
CA ILE A 37 0.16 -8.21 17.79
C ILE A 37 0.68 -9.60 17.43
N LYS A 38 -0.23 -10.55 17.22
CA LYS A 38 0.14 -11.92 16.83
C LYS A 38 0.93 -11.92 15.52
N TYR A 39 0.48 -11.16 14.53
CA TYR A 39 1.18 -11.03 13.25
C TYR A 39 2.62 -10.52 13.42
N PHE A 40 2.83 -9.46 14.22
CA PHE A 40 4.17 -8.93 14.47
C PHE A 40 5.08 -9.87 15.25
N ILE A 41 4.53 -10.65 16.19
CA ILE A 41 5.31 -11.63 16.97
C ILE A 41 5.68 -12.83 16.10
N ASP A 42 4.74 -13.32 15.30
CA ASP A 42 4.95 -14.48 14.45
C ASP A 42 5.91 -14.17 13.29
N ASP A 43 5.97 -12.91 12.84
CA ASP A 43 6.81 -12.41 11.73
C ASP A 43 6.82 -13.39 10.54
N ARG A 44 5.64 -13.87 10.17
CA ARG A 44 5.48 -15.06 9.31
C ARG A 44 5.95 -14.86 7.87
N ASP A 45 6.06 -13.62 7.42
CA ASP A 45 6.64 -13.21 6.14
C ASP A 45 8.16 -12.89 6.26
N ASN A 46 8.73 -13.08 7.46
CA ASN A 46 10.14 -12.89 7.81
C ASN A 46 10.68 -11.47 7.58
N TYR A 47 9.81 -10.46 7.49
CA TYR A 47 10.25 -9.09 7.22
C TYR A 47 11.20 -8.57 8.30
N VAL A 48 10.85 -8.68 9.59
CA VAL A 48 11.73 -8.23 10.68
C VAL A 48 12.98 -9.12 10.76
N GLY A 49 12.80 -10.42 10.50
CA GLY A 49 13.87 -11.40 10.38
C GLY A 49 14.92 -11.04 9.32
N ASP A 50 14.53 -10.37 8.24
CA ASP A 50 15.43 -10.00 7.13
C ASP A 50 16.04 -8.60 7.24
N LEU A 51 15.59 -7.77 8.20
CA LEU A 51 16.17 -6.44 8.42
C LEU A 51 17.68 -6.50 8.69
N SER A 52 18.41 -5.56 8.09
CA SER A 52 19.83 -5.37 8.36
C SER A 52 20.06 -4.62 9.68
N ASP A 53 21.29 -4.62 10.18
CA ASP A 53 21.66 -3.79 11.34
C ASP A 53 21.41 -2.30 11.07
N LEU A 54 21.56 -1.85 9.82
CA LEU A 54 21.29 -0.46 9.42
C LEU A 54 19.80 -0.13 9.49
N ASP A 55 18.94 -1.05 9.05
CA ASP A 55 17.49 -0.89 9.16
C ASP A 55 17.07 -0.79 10.63
N ILE A 56 17.64 -1.65 11.50
CA ILE A 56 17.38 -1.62 12.94
C ILE A 56 17.76 -0.27 13.56
N ILE A 57 18.91 0.30 13.15
CA ILE A 57 19.32 1.65 13.57
C ILE A 57 18.34 2.72 13.05
N ALA A 58 17.98 2.66 11.77
CA ALA A 58 17.05 3.61 11.14
C ALA A 58 15.65 3.58 11.78
N LEU A 59 15.20 2.41 12.21
CA LEU A 59 13.97 2.17 12.96
C LEU A 59 14.11 2.48 14.46
N LYS A 60 15.20 3.15 14.85
CA LYS A 60 15.50 3.61 16.22
C LYS A 60 15.44 2.47 17.23
N SER A 61 15.92 1.30 16.82
CA SER A 61 15.89 0.07 17.61
C SER A 61 17.30 -0.46 17.84
N THR A 62 17.47 -1.23 18.92
CA THR A 62 18.77 -1.78 19.33
C THR A 62 18.96 -3.22 18.85
N SER A 63 17.88 -3.90 18.48
CA SER A 63 17.86 -5.25 17.94
C SER A 63 16.52 -5.51 17.25
N LYS A 64 16.43 -6.61 16.48
CA LYS A 64 15.17 -7.10 15.90
C LYS A 64 14.10 -7.34 16.97
N GLN A 65 14.47 -7.93 18.11
CA GLN A 65 13.53 -8.17 19.21
C GLN A 65 13.05 -6.86 19.85
N ASP A 66 13.93 -5.86 20.01
CA ASP A 66 13.53 -4.53 20.47
C ASP A 66 12.54 -3.86 19.50
N TYR A 67 12.76 -4.01 18.19
CA TYR A 67 11.81 -3.53 17.18
C TYR A 67 10.45 -4.23 17.30
N ILE A 68 10.42 -5.56 17.38
CA ILE A 68 9.18 -6.33 17.60
C ILE A 68 8.43 -5.83 18.84
N ASN A 69 9.14 -5.67 19.97
CA ASN A 69 8.53 -5.18 21.21
C ASN A 69 7.90 -3.80 21.05
N LYS A 70 8.56 -2.90 20.29
CA LYS A 70 8.06 -1.57 19.98
C LYS A 70 6.81 -1.61 19.11
N ILE A 71 6.82 -2.36 18.01
CA ILE A 71 5.67 -2.39 17.07
C ILE A 71 4.46 -3.14 17.67
N VAL A 72 4.69 -4.14 18.52
CA VAL A 72 3.63 -4.76 19.35
C VAL A 72 2.97 -3.73 20.27
N SER A 73 3.74 -2.82 20.85
CA SER A 73 3.19 -1.72 21.67
C SER A 73 2.46 -0.66 20.83
N ASP A 74 2.66 -0.65 19.52
CA ASP A 74 2.08 0.30 18.56
C ASP A 74 0.73 -0.18 18.00
N ALA A 75 0.42 -1.48 18.07
CA ALA A 75 -0.84 -2.06 17.58
C ALA A 75 -2.09 -1.49 18.27
N ARG A 76 -3.14 -1.17 17.49
CA ARG A 76 -4.39 -0.56 17.97
C ARG A 76 -5.61 -1.21 17.31
N ASP A 77 -6.77 -1.02 17.93
CA ASP A 77 -8.06 -1.31 17.29
C ASP A 77 -8.58 -0.09 16.52
N PHE A 78 -9.29 -0.36 15.42
CA PHE A 78 -10.04 0.67 14.71
C PHE A 78 -11.30 1.08 15.48
N THR A 79 -11.55 2.38 15.57
CA THR A 79 -12.82 2.93 16.04
C THR A 79 -13.91 2.76 14.97
N ASN A 80 -15.19 2.85 15.37
CA ASN A 80 -16.29 2.77 14.42
C ASN A 80 -16.28 3.90 13.38
N GLU A 81 -15.83 5.10 13.74
CA GLU A 81 -15.73 6.23 12.81
C GLU A 81 -14.59 6.03 11.80
N GLU A 82 -13.45 5.49 12.23
CA GLU A 82 -12.36 5.11 11.34
C GLU A 82 -12.80 4.04 10.35
N LYS A 83 -13.47 2.98 10.83
CA LYS A 83 -14.02 1.92 9.96
C LYS A 83 -14.96 2.51 8.91
N LYS A 84 -15.86 3.42 9.28
CA LYS A 84 -16.77 4.09 8.33
C LYS A 84 -16.00 4.90 7.29
N ARG A 85 -14.95 5.62 7.69
CA ARG A 85 -14.13 6.42 6.77
C ARG A 85 -13.36 5.54 5.80
N LEU A 86 -12.74 4.47 6.30
CA LEU A 86 -12.00 3.50 5.48
C LEU A 86 -12.91 2.75 4.51
N ILE A 87 -14.10 2.30 4.95
CA ILE A 87 -15.09 1.68 4.04
C ILE A 87 -15.41 2.61 2.86
N LYS A 88 -15.60 3.91 3.11
CA LYS A 88 -15.85 4.89 2.06
C LYS A 88 -14.64 5.07 1.13
N ALA A 89 -13.42 5.11 1.69
CA ALA A 89 -12.19 5.25 0.91
C ALA A 89 -11.94 4.01 0.04
N CYS A 90 -12.00 2.80 0.61
CA CYS A 90 -11.88 1.54 -0.11
C CYS A 90 -12.90 1.43 -1.26
N ALA A 91 -14.19 1.74 -1.00
CA ALA A 91 -15.20 1.70 -2.05
C ALA A 91 -14.93 2.69 -3.20
N LYS A 92 -14.35 3.85 -2.91
CA LYS A 92 -13.93 4.81 -3.95
C LYS A 92 -12.71 4.30 -4.72
N ALA A 93 -11.73 3.73 -4.03
CA ALA A 93 -10.55 3.11 -4.63
C ALA A 93 -10.96 1.97 -5.57
N ASP A 94 -11.80 1.03 -5.11
CA ASP A 94 -12.30 -0.08 -5.92
C ASP A 94 -13.07 0.41 -7.14
N LYS A 95 -13.92 1.45 -6.99
CA LYS A 95 -14.64 2.05 -8.12
C LYS A 95 -13.69 2.66 -9.15
N PHE A 96 -12.64 3.35 -8.72
CA PHE A 96 -11.64 3.90 -9.62
C PHE A 96 -10.90 2.78 -10.35
N LEU A 97 -10.33 1.85 -9.59
CA LEU A 97 -9.54 0.72 -10.11
C LEU A 97 -10.36 -0.16 -11.06
N TYR A 98 -11.64 -0.41 -10.77
CA TYR A 98 -12.49 -1.21 -11.65
C TYR A 98 -12.66 -0.62 -13.06
N ASN A 99 -12.56 0.70 -13.17
CA ASN A 99 -12.69 1.43 -14.44
C ASN A 99 -11.36 1.90 -15.02
N TYR A 100 -10.25 1.69 -14.29
CA TYR A 100 -8.94 2.16 -14.69
C TYR A 100 -8.38 1.33 -15.85
N THR A 101 -7.94 1.95 -16.94
CA THR A 101 -7.48 1.23 -18.14
C THR A 101 -6.16 1.76 -18.70
N ASN A 102 -5.49 2.70 -18.01
CA ASN A 102 -4.32 3.38 -18.55
C ASN A 102 -3.06 2.50 -18.61
N ILE A 103 -3.05 1.36 -17.90
CA ILE A 103 -1.95 0.40 -17.89
C ILE A 103 -2.43 -0.93 -18.48
N PRO A 104 -2.26 -1.17 -19.78
CA PRO A 104 -2.85 -2.34 -20.47
C PRO A 104 -2.36 -3.71 -19.96
N GLN A 105 -1.16 -3.76 -19.37
CA GLN A 105 -0.56 -4.99 -18.84
C GLN A 105 -1.19 -5.42 -17.51
N ILE A 106 -1.87 -4.50 -16.82
CA ILE A 106 -2.41 -4.73 -15.48
C ILE A 106 -3.93 -4.84 -15.55
N ASN A 107 -4.47 -5.95 -15.07
CA ASN A 107 -5.91 -6.10 -14.97
C ASN A 107 -6.44 -5.40 -13.71
N SER A 108 -6.69 -4.09 -13.84
CA SER A 108 -7.20 -3.23 -12.77
C SER A 108 -8.51 -3.71 -12.11
N LYS A 109 -9.36 -4.43 -12.86
CA LYS A 109 -10.56 -5.07 -12.29
C LYS A 109 -10.22 -6.19 -11.32
N LYS A 110 -9.10 -6.90 -11.51
CA LYS A 110 -8.62 -7.85 -10.48
C LYS A 110 -8.26 -7.09 -9.21
N ILE A 111 -7.53 -5.98 -9.33
CA ILE A 111 -7.13 -5.15 -8.18
C ILE A 111 -8.36 -4.72 -7.35
N ALA A 112 -9.38 -4.17 -8.03
CA ALA A 112 -10.62 -3.72 -7.40
C ALA A 112 -11.44 -4.82 -6.71
N ASN A 113 -11.24 -6.08 -7.11
CA ASN A 113 -11.98 -7.23 -6.56
C ASN A 113 -11.21 -7.99 -5.48
N MET A 114 -9.95 -7.62 -5.20
CA MET A 114 -9.20 -8.25 -4.10
C MET A 114 -9.80 -7.86 -2.75
N ASP A 115 -9.64 -8.72 -1.76
CA ASP A 115 -10.06 -8.40 -0.39
C ASP A 115 -9.22 -7.27 0.20
N TRP A 116 -9.86 -6.46 1.05
CA TRP A 116 -9.17 -5.48 1.88
C TRP A 116 -8.95 -6.10 3.25
N VAL A 117 -7.69 -6.21 3.68
CA VAL A 117 -7.32 -6.57 5.04
C VAL A 117 -6.53 -5.41 5.63
N LEU A 118 -7.10 -4.77 6.65
CA LEU A 118 -6.55 -3.55 7.24
C LEU A 118 -6.15 -3.83 8.68
N SER A 119 -4.94 -3.40 9.05
CA SER A 119 -4.43 -3.39 10.41
C SER A 119 -4.09 -1.96 10.83
N LYS A 120 -4.24 -1.66 12.13
CA LYS A 120 -4.00 -0.33 12.67
C LYS A 120 -2.80 -0.31 13.61
N THR A 121 -1.91 0.65 13.38
CA THR A 121 -0.89 1.04 14.35
C THR A 121 -1.10 2.49 14.79
N HIS A 122 -0.48 2.89 15.89
CA HIS A 122 -0.48 4.28 16.32
C HIS A 122 0.49 5.14 15.48
N GLY A 123 1.45 4.52 14.79
CA GLY A 123 2.38 5.20 13.89
C GLY A 123 3.63 5.74 14.58
N LYS A 124 3.88 5.34 15.83
CA LYS A 124 5.05 5.82 16.58
C LYS A 124 6.31 5.04 16.23
N TRP A 125 6.16 3.74 15.98
CA TRP A 125 7.31 2.83 15.89
C TRP A 125 7.38 2.09 14.57
N TYR A 126 6.24 1.62 14.09
CA TYR A 126 6.22 0.73 12.95
C TYR A 126 6.39 1.52 11.64
N GLU A 127 7.45 1.23 10.90
CA GLU A 127 7.83 1.88 9.63
C GLU A 127 7.74 3.43 9.70
N ALA A 128 8.16 4.00 10.83
CA ALA A 128 8.08 5.44 11.13
C ALA A 128 6.68 6.09 10.92
N GLY A 129 5.61 5.29 10.93
CA GLY A 129 4.24 5.75 10.76
C GLY A 129 3.76 5.86 9.31
N TYR A 130 4.58 5.47 8.34
CA TYR A 130 4.14 5.36 6.95
C TYR A 130 3.17 4.19 6.76
N PRO A 131 2.15 4.34 5.91
CA PRO A 131 1.37 3.20 5.45
C PRO A 131 2.28 2.28 4.63
N HIS A 132 1.99 0.99 4.68
CA HIS A 132 2.70 -0.02 3.91
C HIS A 132 1.95 -1.36 3.98
N THR A 133 2.39 -2.30 3.15
CA THR A 133 1.76 -3.59 2.94
C THR A 133 2.71 -4.74 3.22
N ARG A 134 2.28 -5.68 4.08
CA ARG A 134 2.95 -6.98 4.24
C ARG A 134 1.97 -8.10 3.96
N GLU A 135 2.40 -9.04 3.12
CA GLU A 135 1.52 -10.05 2.52
C GLU A 135 0.29 -9.39 1.85
N ASN A 136 -0.92 -9.61 2.36
CA ASN A 136 -2.15 -8.99 1.90
C ASN A 136 -2.73 -8.01 2.94
N ILE A 137 -1.95 -7.64 3.96
CA ILE A 137 -2.36 -6.78 5.07
C ILE A 137 -1.79 -5.38 4.85
N ILE A 138 -2.67 -4.39 4.82
CA ILE A 138 -2.30 -2.98 4.75
C ILE A 138 -2.30 -2.41 6.17
N PHE A 139 -1.17 -1.87 6.59
CA PHE A 139 -0.99 -1.26 7.90
C PHE A 139 -1.13 0.25 7.78
N ILE A 140 -2.00 0.83 8.61
CA ILE A 140 -2.35 2.25 8.55
C ILE A 140 -2.39 2.87 9.95
N THR A 141 -2.10 4.17 10.00
CA THR A 141 -2.02 4.94 11.25
C THR A 141 -3.22 5.85 11.44
N ASP A 142 -3.38 6.38 12.65
CA ASP A 142 -4.37 7.42 12.96
C ASP A 142 -4.24 8.62 12.00
N GLU A 143 -3.00 9.04 11.73
CA GLU A 143 -2.70 10.17 10.84
C GLU A 143 -3.12 9.89 9.40
N VAL A 144 -2.77 8.72 8.86
CA VAL A 144 -3.17 8.29 7.50
C VAL A 144 -4.69 8.24 7.37
N ILE A 145 -5.38 7.64 8.34
CA ILE A 145 -6.86 7.58 8.33
C ILE A 145 -7.45 9.00 8.33
N SER A 146 -6.82 9.95 9.02
CA SER A 146 -7.27 11.33 9.09
C SER A 146 -6.95 12.15 7.82
N HIS A 147 -6.08 11.67 6.95
CA HIS A 147 -5.53 12.39 5.81
C HIS A 147 -6.59 12.70 4.73
N PRO A 148 -6.62 13.91 4.13
CA PRO A 148 -7.56 14.27 3.06
C PRO A 148 -7.47 13.33 1.85
N GLU A 149 -6.26 12.97 1.48
CA GLU A 149 -5.95 12.07 0.35
C GLU A 149 -6.04 10.58 0.72
N LEU A 150 -6.78 10.21 1.77
CA LEU A 150 -6.90 8.81 2.21
C LEU A 150 -7.26 7.86 1.05
N THR A 151 -8.15 8.26 0.13
CA THR A 151 -8.51 7.39 -1.00
C THR A 151 -7.32 7.11 -1.92
N ARG A 152 -6.49 8.13 -2.20
CA ARG A 152 -5.27 8.00 -3.00
C ARG A 152 -4.28 7.07 -2.30
N ILE A 153 -4.06 7.26 -1.00
CA ILE A 153 -3.21 6.37 -0.18
C ILE A 153 -3.74 4.93 -0.22
N MET A 154 -5.05 4.71 -0.06
CA MET A 154 -5.61 3.36 -0.14
C MET A 154 -5.43 2.72 -1.53
N ILE A 155 -5.46 3.51 -2.62
CA ILE A 155 -5.16 3.00 -3.97
C ILE A 155 -3.72 2.52 -4.05
N HIS A 156 -2.77 3.34 -3.57
CA HIS A 156 -1.36 3.01 -3.51
C HIS A 156 -1.11 1.67 -2.80
N GLU A 157 -1.58 1.54 -1.57
CA GLU A 157 -1.44 0.31 -0.77
C GLU A 157 -2.12 -0.92 -1.41
N LYS A 158 -3.26 -0.72 -2.09
CA LYS A 158 -3.95 -1.82 -2.78
C LYS A 158 -3.13 -2.35 -3.94
N ILE A 159 -2.33 -1.51 -4.59
CA ILE A 159 -1.44 -1.93 -5.67
C ILE A 159 -0.32 -2.80 -5.12
N HIS A 160 0.25 -2.47 -3.96
CA HIS A 160 1.22 -3.34 -3.29
C HIS A 160 0.66 -4.73 -2.95
N VAL A 161 -0.60 -4.81 -2.52
CA VAL A 161 -1.28 -6.12 -2.35
C VAL A 161 -1.35 -6.87 -3.69
N PHE A 162 -1.71 -6.18 -4.78
CA PHE A 162 -1.79 -6.79 -6.10
C PHE A 162 -0.42 -7.29 -6.58
N GLU A 163 0.64 -6.51 -6.37
CA GLU A 163 1.99 -6.86 -6.79
C GLU A 163 2.51 -8.13 -6.12
N ARG A 164 2.07 -8.38 -4.89
CA ARG A 164 2.38 -9.60 -4.13
C ARG A 164 1.57 -10.80 -4.60
N LEU A 165 0.29 -10.61 -4.90
CA LEU A 165 -0.61 -11.69 -5.28
C LEU A 165 -0.49 -12.11 -6.75
N TYR A 166 -0.04 -11.21 -7.63
CA TYR A 166 0.03 -11.44 -9.08
C TYR A 166 1.41 -11.09 -9.67
N PRO A 167 2.50 -11.70 -9.17
CA PRO A 167 3.87 -11.34 -9.59
C PRO A 167 4.11 -11.51 -11.10
N GLU A 168 3.43 -12.46 -11.76
CA GLU A 168 3.56 -12.67 -13.22
C GLU A 168 3.06 -11.46 -14.04
N GLU A 169 1.96 -10.82 -13.61
CA GLU A 169 1.44 -9.61 -14.28
C GLU A 169 2.40 -8.43 -14.08
N ILE A 170 3.01 -8.33 -12.89
CA ILE A 170 4.01 -7.31 -12.61
C ILE A 170 5.29 -7.55 -13.42
N GLU A 171 5.72 -8.81 -13.58
CA GLU A 171 6.89 -9.13 -14.40
C GLU A 171 6.68 -8.74 -15.87
N GLU A 172 5.50 -8.96 -16.43
CA GLU A 172 5.19 -8.51 -17.79
C GLU A 172 5.14 -6.98 -17.88
N TRP A 173 4.50 -6.29 -16.91
CA TRP A 173 4.53 -4.83 -16.85
C TRP A 173 5.96 -4.28 -16.76
N MET A 174 6.80 -4.84 -15.88
CA MET A 174 8.20 -4.45 -15.70
C MET A 174 8.98 -4.61 -17.00
N LYS A 175 8.80 -5.75 -17.69
CA LYS A 175 9.46 -6.04 -18.98
C LYS A 175 9.06 -5.03 -20.05
N VAL A 176 7.77 -4.72 -20.19
CA VAL A 176 7.30 -3.72 -21.16
C VAL A 176 7.82 -2.31 -20.85
N ASN A 177 7.97 -1.98 -19.56
CA ASN A 177 8.49 -0.69 -19.11
C ASN A 177 10.04 -0.64 -19.07
N GLY A 178 10.72 -1.70 -19.51
CA GLY A 178 12.17 -1.72 -19.67
C GLY A 178 12.96 -1.94 -18.38
N PHE A 179 12.32 -2.43 -17.32
CA PHE A 179 13.01 -2.87 -16.12
C PHE A 179 13.62 -4.26 -16.31
N GLN A 180 14.87 -4.42 -15.90
CA GLN A 180 15.60 -5.68 -15.99
C GLN A 180 16.09 -6.09 -14.60
N LYS A 181 15.82 -7.33 -14.19
CA LYS A 181 16.39 -7.89 -12.95
C LYS A 181 17.92 -7.80 -13.02
N HIS A 182 18.55 -7.25 -11.98
CA HIS A 182 19.99 -7.00 -11.96
C HIS A 182 20.71 -7.82 -10.88
N SER A 183 20.24 -7.73 -9.64
CA SER A 183 20.90 -8.31 -8.45
C SER A 183 19.92 -8.41 -7.29
N HIS A 184 20.36 -8.92 -6.13
CA HIS A 184 19.56 -8.94 -4.92
C HIS A 184 19.84 -7.71 -4.05
N LEU A 185 18.82 -7.25 -3.32
CA LEU A 185 18.92 -6.12 -2.40
C LEU A 185 20.06 -6.29 -1.38
N LYS A 186 20.20 -7.51 -0.85
CA LYS A 186 21.25 -7.90 0.11
C LYS A 186 22.69 -7.77 -0.40
N ASP A 187 22.89 -7.65 -1.72
CA ASP A 187 24.22 -7.48 -2.31
C ASP A 187 24.76 -6.05 -2.10
N TYR A 188 23.92 -5.13 -1.60
CA TYR A 188 24.26 -3.72 -1.37
C TYR A 188 24.33 -3.42 0.13
N PRO A 189 25.52 -3.14 0.70
CA PRO A 189 25.69 -2.96 2.15
C PRO A 189 24.92 -1.81 2.79
N LEU A 190 24.46 -0.83 1.99
CA LEU A 190 23.69 0.32 2.44
C LEU A 190 22.22 0.25 2.01
N ALA A 191 21.77 -0.88 1.43
CA ALA A 191 20.38 -1.03 1.04
C ALA A 191 19.44 -0.79 2.22
N ARG A 192 18.37 -0.04 1.97
CA ARG A 192 17.26 0.15 2.89
C ARG A 192 16.20 -0.90 2.59
N SER A 193 15.73 -1.56 3.64
CA SER A 193 14.58 -2.46 3.54
C SER A 193 13.28 -1.66 3.38
N ASN A 194 12.39 -2.14 2.51
CA ASN A 194 11.05 -1.61 2.34
C ASN A 194 10.08 -2.83 2.33
N PRO A 195 9.07 -2.87 3.21
CA PRO A 195 8.12 -3.97 3.27
C PRO A 195 7.26 -4.10 2.01
N ASP A 196 7.17 -3.11 1.13
CA ASP A 196 6.35 -3.14 -0.09
C ASP A 196 7.06 -3.77 -1.30
N VAL A 197 8.38 -3.94 -1.25
CA VAL A 197 9.18 -4.43 -2.37
C VAL A 197 9.51 -5.92 -2.27
N ASN A 198 10.13 -6.48 -3.32
CA ASN A 198 10.39 -7.92 -3.45
C ASN A 198 11.86 -8.33 -3.20
N GLY A 199 12.70 -7.41 -2.73
CA GLY A 199 14.13 -7.68 -2.45
C GLY A 199 15.01 -7.86 -3.68
N VAL A 200 14.52 -7.52 -4.89
CA VAL A 200 15.30 -7.53 -6.13
C VAL A 200 15.65 -6.10 -6.52
N VAL A 201 16.90 -5.91 -6.97
CA VAL A 201 17.33 -4.65 -7.59
C VAL A 201 17.17 -4.77 -9.09
N TYR A 202 16.52 -3.78 -9.69
CA TYR A 202 16.31 -3.69 -11.13
C TYR A 202 17.16 -2.59 -11.73
N LYS A 203 17.40 -2.69 -13.03
CA LYS A 203 17.95 -1.64 -13.86
C LYS A 203 16.83 -1.09 -14.74
N SER A 204 16.60 0.22 -14.70
CA SER A 204 15.63 0.91 -15.56
C SER A 204 16.12 0.97 -17.02
N LYS A 205 15.24 1.39 -17.93
CA LYS A 205 15.57 1.60 -19.35
C LYS A 205 16.71 2.61 -19.59
N GLU A 206 16.86 3.60 -18.70
CA GLU A 206 17.97 4.58 -18.70
C GLU A 206 19.27 4.01 -18.13
N GLY A 207 19.24 2.79 -17.61
CA GLY A 207 20.37 2.13 -16.99
C GLY A 207 20.57 2.44 -15.51
N CYS A 208 19.56 3.06 -14.87
CA CYS A 208 19.58 3.39 -13.46
C CYS A 208 19.23 2.20 -12.58
N LEU A 209 19.96 1.98 -11.49
CA LEU A 209 19.56 1.01 -10.48
C LEU A 209 18.37 1.54 -9.68
N THR A 210 17.33 0.72 -9.51
CA THR A 210 16.19 1.00 -8.65
C THR A 210 16.48 0.41 -7.26
N LEU A 211 16.93 1.26 -6.34
CA LEU A 211 17.38 0.87 -5.02
C LEU A 211 17.40 2.08 -4.10
N ALA A 212 16.74 2.00 -2.94
CA ALA A 212 16.96 2.92 -1.83
C ALA A 212 18.20 2.51 -1.01
N GLN A 213 19.10 3.47 -0.75
CA GLN A 213 20.26 3.27 0.11
C GLN A 213 20.33 4.32 1.21
N PHE A 214 20.74 3.92 2.41
CA PHE A 214 21.11 4.85 3.45
C PHE A 214 22.32 5.70 3.03
N LYS A 215 22.35 6.97 3.43
CA LYS A 215 23.48 7.87 3.14
C LYS A 215 24.81 7.39 3.73
N ASN A 216 24.75 6.68 4.85
CA ASN A 216 25.91 6.19 5.59
C ASN A 216 25.52 5.03 6.52
N LYS A 217 26.49 4.49 7.28
CA LYS A 217 26.29 3.35 8.19
C LYS A 217 25.62 3.69 9.54
N ASN A 218 25.17 4.92 9.72
CA ASN A 218 24.47 5.40 10.91
C ASN A 218 23.28 6.28 10.47
N PRO A 219 22.26 5.69 9.83
CA PRO A 219 21.11 6.43 9.32
C PRO A 219 20.34 7.12 10.45
N SER A 220 19.86 8.35 10.20
CA SER A 220 19.05 9.08 11.20
C SER A 220 17.59 8.60 11.28
N GLY A 221 17.16 7.83 10.29
CA GLY A 221 15.79 7.35 10.11
C GLY A 221 15.65 6.64 8.76
N ILE A 222 14.50 6.02 8.52
CA ILE A 222 14.22 5.36 7.23
C ILE A 222 14.19 6.36 6.06
N ASP A 223 13.85 7.63 6.33
CA ASP A 223 13.87 8.73 5.34
C ASP A 223 15.29 9.19 4.98
N ASP A 224 16.32 8.67 5.65
CA ASP A 224 17.72 8.93 5.31
C ASP A 224 18.19 8.13 4.08
N ALA A 225 17.31 8.07 3.07
CA ALA A 225 17.49 7.33 1.85
C ALA A 225 18.03 8.21 0.71
N THR A 226 18.77 7.58 -0.20
CA THR A 226 19.25 8.12 -1.46
C THR A 226 19.07 7.09 -2.54
N TYR A 227 18.90 7.56 -3.77
CA TYR A 227 18.73 6.69 -4.94
C TYR A 227 19.90 6.92 -5.90
N PRO A 228 20.45 5.86 -6.53
CA PRO A 228 21.62 5.96 -7.40
C PRO A 228 21.49 6.98 -8.54
N CYS A 229 20.25 7.25 -8.98
CA CYS A 229 19.96 8.18 -10.07
C CYS A 229 19.25 9.47 -9.66
N GLY A 230 19.33 9.87 -8.38
CA GLY A 230 18.84 11.17 -7.91
C GLY A 230 17.94 11.07 -6.68
N ARG A 231 17.14 12.10 -6.41
CA ARG A 231 16.15 12.12 -5.31
C ARG A 231 14.74 11.86 -5.82
N ASP A 232 14.61 10.88 -6.69
CA ASP A 232 13.33 10.54 -7.29
C ASP A 232 12.94 9.12 -6.85
N TRP A 233 11.81 9.02 -6.17
CA TRP A 233 11.27 7.80 -5.61
C TRP A 233 10.92 6.78 -6.71
N LYS A 234 10.82 7.20 -7.99
CA LYS A 234 10.74 6.29 -9.15
C LYS A 234 11.97 5.38 -9.29
N TYR A 235 13.07 5.74 -8.65
CA TYR A 235 14.28 4.93 -8.58
C TYR A 235 14.40 4.15 -7.27
N GLU A 236 13.33 4.07 -6.47
CA GLU A 236 13.27 3.18 -5.33
C GLU A 236 13.11 1.72 -5.77
N HIS A 237 12.01 1.44 -6.45
CA HIS A 237 11.66 0.11 -6.93
C HIS A 237 10.60 0.21 -8.04
N PRO A 238 10.51 -0.74 -8.98
CA PRO A 238 9.44 -0.76 -9.98
C PRO A 238 8.04 -0.86 -9.37
N TYR A 239 7.91 -1.46 -8.19
CA TYR A 239 6.63 -1.58 -7.47
C TYR A 239 6.12 -0.21 -7.02
N GLU A 240 6.97 0.55 -6.31
CA GLU A 240 6.71 1.96 -5.98
C GLU A 240 6.34 2.77 -7.23
N THR A 241 7.13 2.61 -8.31
CA THR A 241 6.84 3.28 -9.59
C THR A 241 5.43 3.00 -10.09
N LEU A 242 4.98 1.74 -10.07
CA LEU A 242 3.63 1.37 -10.50
C LEU A 242 2.56 1.92 -9.55
N ALA A 243 2.74 1.73 -8.24
CA ALA A 243 1.80 2.16 -7.21
C ALA A 243 1.48 3.65 -7.31
N TYR A 244 2.53 4.47 -7.36
CA TYR A 244 2.35 5.90 -7.52
C TYR A 244 1.89 6.31 -8.92
N THR A 245 2.30 5.63 -10.01
CA THR A 245 1.76 5.95 -11.35
C THR A 245 0.23 5.95 -11.34
N ILE A 246 -0.36 4.92 -10.74
CA ILE A 246 -1.82 4.78 -10.67
C ILE A 246 -2.44 5.76 -9.64
N ASP A 247 -1.77 6.05 -8.52
CA ASP A 247 -2.28 7.00 -7.54
C ASP A 247 -2.24 8.47 -8.03
N TYR A 248 -1.23 8.84 -8.83
CA TYR A 248 -1.12 10.15 -9.46
C TYR A 248 -2.21 10.31 -10.53
N ASP A 249 -2.47 9.26 -11.32
CA ASP A 249 -3.59 9.22 -12.27
C ASP A 249 -4.94 9.45 -11.57
N TYR A 250 -5.14 8.92 -10.36
CA TYR A 250 -6.34 9.18 -9.56
C TYR A 250 -6.45 10.66 -9.15
N ALA A 251 -5.33 11.29 -8.79
CA ALA A 251 -5.26 12.70 -8.44
C ALA A 251 -5.41 13.64 -9.66
N GLY A 252 -5.33 13.11 -10.88
CA GLY A 252 -5.24 13.91 -12.10
C GLY A 252 -3.90 14.64 -12.24
N GLU A 253 -2.87 14.10 -11.59
CA GLU A 253 -1.50 14.60 -11.62
C GLU A 253 -0.69 13.79 -12.64
N SER A 254 0.34 14.40 -13.24
CA SER A 254 1.30 13.66 -14.07
C SER A 254 2.45 13.18 -13.19
N PHE A 255 2.71 11.88 -13.20
CA PHE A 255 3.90 11.30 -12.60
C PHE A 255 5.13 11.45 -13.50
#